data_AF-A0A7K2NWB5-F1
#
_entry.id   AF-A0A7K2NWB5-F1
#
_cell.length_a   1.000
_cell.length_b   1.000
_cell.length_c   1.000
_cell.angle_alpha   90.00
_cell.angle_beta   90.00
_cell.angle_gamma   90.00
#
_symmetry.space_group_name_H-M   'P 1'
#
loop_
_entity.id
_entity.type
_entity.pdbx_description
1 polymer ?
#
loop_
_entity_poly.entity_id
_entity_poly.type
_entity_poly.pdbx_seq_one_letter_code
_entity_poly.pdbx_strand_id
1 'polypeptide(L)'
;GIADRGRPADKWLGDTVRWAWRTRILVHLGIDLRLRLRTAAEDEAVDVFAANLRDLLLAAPAGTRATLGLDPGFRTGVKVAVVDATGKVVATDVIHPHVPANRWDEAIAKLARLAK
;
A
#
# COMPACT_ATOMS: atom_id res chain seq x y z
N GLY A 1 45.93 -5.12 -25.63
CA GLY A 1 45.03 -4.59 -24.60
C GLY A 1 45.57 -3.30 -24.02
N ILE A 2 44.74 -2.58 -23.25
CA ILE A 2 45.16 -1.38 -22.50
C ILE A 2 45.96 -1.88 -21.29
N ALA A 3 47.26 -1.63 -21.33
CA ALA A 3 48.22 -2.03 -20.32
C ALA A 3 49.35 -1.00 -20.36
N ASP A 4 49.86 -0.65 -19.19
CA ASP A 4 51.03 0.22 -19.11
C ASP A 4 52.28 -0.57 -19.52
N ARG A 5 52.80 -0.23 -20.69
CA ARG A 5 54.02 -0.82 -21.27
C ARG A 5 55.05 0.28 -21.54
N GLY A 6 54.90 1.46 -20.93
CA GLY A 6 55.75 2.61 -21.16
C GLY A 6 55.63 3.23 -22.57
N ARG A 7 54.58 2.91 -23.33
CA ARG A 7 54.35 3.56 -24.64
C ARG A 7 53.84 4.98 -24.41
N PRO A 8 54.14 5.94 -25.31
CA PRO A 8 53.77 7.34 -25.11
C PRO A 8 52.28 7.59 -24.81
N ALA A 9 51.38 6.75 -25.34
CA ALA A 9 49.94 6.90 -25.17
C ALA A 9 49.34 6.11 -23.98
N ASP A 10 50.11 5.29 -23.28
CA ASP A 10 49.56 4.34 -22.28
C ASP A 10 48.87 5.05 -21.12
N LYS A 11 49.45 6.16 -20.62
CA LYS A 11 48.84 6.98 -19.57
C LYS A 11 47.50 7.57 -20.01
N TRP A 12 47.46 8.15 -21.21
CA TRP A 12 46.24 8.74 -21.76
C TRP A 12 45.13 7.69 -21.98
N LEU A 13 45.48 6.49 -22.44
CA LEU A 13 44.54 5.38 -22.58
C LEU A 13 44.00 4.92 -21.21
N GLY A 14 44.87 4.79 -20.20
CA GLY A 14 44.47 4.41 -18.85
C GLY A 14 43.53 5.45 -18.20
N ASP A 15 43.84 6.73 -18.35
CA ASP A 15 43.00 7.82 -17.84
C ASP A 15 41.66 7.89 -18.58
N THR A 16 41.66 7.70 -19.90
CA THR A 16 40.44 7.63 -20.72
C THR A 16 39.53 6.47 -20.28
N VAL A 17 40.08 5.28 -20.06
CA VAL A 17 39.31 4.12 -19.55
C VAL A 17 38.73 4.41 -18.18
N ARG A 18 39.54 4.95 -17.27
CA ARG A 18 39.09 5.31 -15.91
C ARG A 18 37.96 6.33 -15.96
N TRP A 19 38.08 7.34 -16.81
CA TRP A 19 37.08 8.38 -16.96
C TRP A 19 35.79 7.82 -17.58
N ALA A 20 35.88 7.03 -18.64
CA ALA A 20 34.74 6.35 -19.25
C ALA A 20 34.00 5.43 -18.25
N TRP A 21 34.76 4.66 -17.45
CA TRP A 21 34.19 3.82 -16.38
C TRP A 21 33.41 4.66 -15.37
N ARG A 22 34.03 5.68 -14.78
CA ARG A 22 33.44 6.45 -13.68
C ARG A 22 32.28 7.35 -14.10
N THR A 23 32.34 7.90 -15.31
CA THR A 23 31.39 8.96 -15.74
C THR A 23 30.28 8.45 -16.63
N ARG A 24 30.49 7.33 -17.34
CA ARG A 24 29.52 6.79 -18.29
C ARG A 24 29.06 5.41 -17.88
N ILE A 25 29.98 4.44 -17.85
CA ILE A 25 29.63 3.02 -17.73
C ILE A 25 29.01 2.73 -16.36
N LEU A 26 29.68 3.12 -15.27
CA LEU A 26 29.20 2.88 -13.92
C LEU A 26 27.87 3.59 -13.63
N VAL A 27 27.73 4.83 -14.13
CA VAL A 27 26.48 5.61 -13.97
C VAL A 27 25.33 4.92 -14.69
N HIS A 28 25.52 4.55 -15.96
CA HIS A 28 24.50 3.89 -16.76
C HIS A 28 24.10 2.52 -16.17
N LEU A 29 25.10 1.70 -15.80
CA LEU A 29 24.87 0.41 -15.16
C LEU A 29 24.13 0.55 -13.82
N GLY A 30 24.48 1.56 -13.02
CA GLY A 30 23.81 1.83 -11.75
C GLY A 30 22.33 2.21 -11.92
N ILE A 31 22.00 2.98 -12.98
CA ILE A 31 20.61 3.32 -13.30
C ILE A 31 19.85 2.07 -13.76
N ASP A 32 20.41 1.33 -14.73
CA ASP A 32 19.79 0.13 -15.28
C ASP A 32 19.52 -0.93 -14.19
N LEU A 33 20.50 -1.20 -13.32
CA LEU A 33 20.34 -2.17 -12.25
C LEU A 33 19.26 -1.75 -11.24
N ARG A 34 19.20 -0.47 -10.87
CA ARG A 34 18.15 0.03 -9.96
C ARG A 34 16.76 -0.05 -10.58
N LEU A 35 16.64 0.25 -11.88
CA LEU A 35 15.39 0.10 -12.61
C LEU A 35 14.93 -1.36 -12.61
N ARG A 36 15.81 -2.29 -12.96
CA ARG A 36 15.50 -3.74 -12.95
C ARG A 36 15.09 -4.24 -11.56
N LEU A 37 15.81 -3.84 -10.52
CA LEU A 37 15.47 -4.19 -9.14
C LEU A 37 14.11 -3.62 -8.72
N ARG A 38 13.82 -2.38 -9.11
CA ARG A 38 12.53 -1.75 -8.84
C ARG A 38 11.40 -2.47 -9.57
N THR A 39 11.56 -2.74 -10.87
CA THR A 39 10.55 -3.45 -11.66
C THR A 39 10.25 -4.82 -11.08
N ALA A 40 11.28 -5.60 -10.74
CA ALA A 40 11.08 -6.91 -10.10
C ALA A 40 10.32 -6.82 -8.76
N ALA A 41 10.65 -5.82 -7.93
CA ALA A 41 9.95 -5.62 -6.66
C ALA A 41 8.51 -5.13 -6.83
N GLU A 42 8.25 -4.29 -7.85
CA GLU A 42 6.90 -3.83 -8.19
C GLU A 42 6.05 -5.00 -8.72
N ASP A 43 6.60 -5.85 -9.59
CA ASP A 43 5.91 -7.02 -10.13
C ASP A 43 5.49 -7.98 -9.00
N GLU A 44 6.40 -8.30 -8.08
CA GLU A 44 6.09 -9.16 -6.92
C GLU A 44 5.04 -8.53 -6.00
N ALA A 45 5.13 -7.22 -5.74
CA ALA A 45 4.13 -6.52 -4.94
C ALA A 45 2.74 -6.55 -5.59
N VAL A 46 2.67 -6.35 -6.92
CA VAL A 46 1.42 -6.42 -7.68
C VAL A 46 0.79 -7.81 -7.56
N ASP A 47 1.58 -8.88 -7.68
CA ASP A 47 1.07 -10.25 -7.54
C ASP A 47 0.45 -10.50 -6.16
N VAL A 48 1.10 -10.02 -5.09
CA VAL A 48 0.56 -10.12 -3.72
C VAL A 48 -0.73 -9.32 -3.57
N PHE A 49 -0.79 -8.08 -4.09
CA PHE A 49 -2.02 -7.28 -4.03
C PHE A 49 -3.16 -7.89 -4.83
N ALA A 50 -2.86 -8.44 -6.02
CA ALA A 50 -3.84 -9.10 -6.86
C ALA A 50 -4.41 -10.37 -6.18
N ALA A 51 -3.56 -11.17 -5.55
CA ALA A 51 -3.98 -12.34 -4.78
C ALA A 51 -4.89 -11.94 -3.60
N ASN A 52 -4.48 -10.95 -2.82
CA ASN A 52 -5.30 -10.45 -1.70
C ASN A 52 -6.66 -9.91 -2.17
N LEU A 53 -6.69 -9.16 -3.28
CA LEU A 53 -7.92 -8.64 -3.85
C LEU A 53 -8.83 -9.78 -4.33
N ARG A 54 -8.28 -10.79 -5.00
CA ARG A 54 -9.03 -11.97 -5.43
C ARG A 54 -9.68 -12.67 -4.24
N ASP A 55 -8.94 -12.88 -3.15
CA ASP A 55 -9.45 -13.58 -1.98
C ASP A 55 -10.56 -12.79 -1.27
N LEU A 56 -10.43 -11.46 -1.21
CA LEU A 56 -11.49 -10.58 -0.72
C LEU A 56 -12.75 -10.61 -1.59
N LEU A 57 -12.60 -10.59 -2.92
CA LEU A 57 -13.73 -10.60 -3.87
C LEU A 57 -14.46 -11.94 -3.91
N LEU A 58 -13.76 -13.05 -3.65
CA LEU A 58 -14.32 -14.40 -3.65
C LEU A 58 -14.72 -14.88 -2.25
N ALA A 59 -14.64 -14.03 -1.25
CA ALA A 59 -15.10 -14.34 0.10
C ALA A 59 -16.59 -14.73 0.07
N ALA A 60 -16.93 -15.79 0.83
CA ALA A 60 -18.31 -16.26 0.90
C ALA A 60 -19.24 -15.14 1.40
N PRO A 61 -20.36 -14.86 0.68
CA PRO A 61 -21.27 -13.81 1.10
C PRO A 61 -22.00 -14.22 2.39
N ALA A 62 -22.18 -13.26 3.31
CA ALA A 62 -22.94 -13.48 4.54
C ALA A 62 -24.46 -13.69 4.31
N GLY A 63 -24.94 -13.46 3.07
CA GLY A 63 -26.32 -13.61 2.66
C GLY A 63 -27.18 -12.36 2.89
N THR A 64 -28.48 -12.48 2.64
CA THR A 64 -29.47 -11.39 2.77
C THR A 64 -29.90 -11.21 4.22
N ARG A 65 -29.02 -10.60 5.03
CA ARG A 65 -29.26 -10.30 6.44
C ARG A 65 -29.18 -8.79 6.67
N ALA A 66 -30.07 -8.28 7.51
CA ALA A 66 -29.92 -6.92 8.03
C ALA A 66 -28.56 -6.82 8.75
N THR A 67 -27.79 -5.78 8.43
CA THR A 67 -26.40 -5.66 8.85
C THR A 67 -26.13 -4.26 9.41
N LEU A 68 -25.48 -4.20 10.56
CA LEU A 68 -24.98 -2.98 11.16
C LEU A 68 -23.47 -2.87 10.85
N GLY A 69 -23.12 -1.95 9.96
CA GLY A 69 -21.74 -1.63 9.58
C GLY A 69 -21.14 -0.57 10.51
N LEU A 70 -19.91 -0.81 10.94
CA LEU A 70 -19.12 0.09 11.78
C LEU A 70 -17.82 0.43 11.05
N ASP A 71 -17.59 1.73 10.79
CA ASP A 71 -16.32 2.26 10.28
C ASP A 71 -15.56 2.94 11.44
N PRO A 72 -14.54 2.28 12.02
CA PRO A 72 -13.89 2.74 13.24
C PRO A 72 -13.13 4.06 13.08
N GLY A 73 -13.30 4.97 14.03
CA GLY A 73 -12.52 6.21 14.12
C GLY A 73 -12.46 6.76 15.55
N PHE A 74 -11.37 7.44 15.87
CA PHE A 74 -11.15 8.06 17.18
C PHE A 74 -11.75 9.48 17.23
N ARG A 75 -10.97 10.47 16.81
CA ARG A 75 -11.34 11.90 16.86
C ARG A 75 -12.63 12.22 16.09
N THR A 76 -12.85 11.58 14.94
CA THR A 76 -14.04 11.79 14.09
C THR A 76 -15.20 10.85 14.45
N GLY A 77 -15.05 10.02 15.48
CA GLY A 77 -16.02 9.00 15.86
C GLY A 77 -16.04 7.79 14.92
N VAL A 78 -16.74 6.75 15.37
CA VAL A 78 -17.09 5.56 14.60
C VAL A 78 -18.38 5.85 13.86
N LYS A 79 -18.39 5.65 12.54
CA LYS A 79 -19.57 5.88 11.70
C LYS A 79 -20.36 4.59 11.68
N VAL A 80 -21.67 4.73 11.82
CA VAL A 80 -22.62 3.61 11.87
C VAL A 80 -23.52 3.70 10.66
N ALA A 81 -23.70 2.57 9.97
CA ALA A 81 -24.70 2.42 8.91
C ALA A 81 -25.48 1.13 9.13
N VAL A 82 -26.79 1.18 9.03
CA VAL A 82 -27.66 0.00 9.08
C VAL A 82 -28.25 -0.22 7.70
N VAL A 83 -28.09 -1.43 7.19
CA VAL A 83 -28.70 -1.89 5.94
C VAL A 83 -29.68 -3.02 6.22
N ASP A 84 -30.80 -3.05 5.49
CA ASP A 84 -31.74 -4.17 5.55
C ASP A 84 -31.26 -5.37 4.69
N ALA A 85 -32.06 -6.44 4.66
CA ALA A 85 -31.73 -7.66 3.91
C ALA A 85 -31.62 -7.47 2.39
N THR A 86 -32.14 -6.36 1.84
CA THR A 86 -32.03 -6.00 0.42
C THR A 86 -30.78 -5.17 0.11
N GLY A 87 -30.07 -4.72 1.15
CA GLY A 87 -28.93 -3.81 1.03
C GLY A 87 -29.30 -2.33 1.07
N LYS A 88 -30.59 -2.00 1.28
CA LYS A 88 -31.03 -0.61 1.41
C LYS A 88 -30.57 -0.03 2.75
N VAL A 89 -30.00 1.18 2.72
CA VAL A 89 -29.67 1.93 3.94
C VAL A 89 -30.94 2.37 4.63
N VAL A 90 -31.09 2.01 5.90
CA VAL A 90 -32.26 2.33 6.74
C VAL A 90 -31.94 3.28 7.89
N ALA A 91 -30.67 3.35 8.33
CA ALA A 91 -30.23 4.32 9.33
C ALA A 91 -28.74 4.61 9.22
N THR A 92 -28.31 5.80 9.65
CA THR A 92 -26.91 6.17 9.85
C THR A 92 -26.76 6.96 11.16
N ASP A 93 -25.59 6.87 11.79
CA ASP A 93 -25.26 7.64 13.00
C ASP A 93 -23.72 7.82 13.11
N VAL A 94 -23.28 8.66 14.04
CA VAL A 94 -21.87 8.77 14.44
C VAL A 94 -21.79 8.67 15.96
N ILE A 95 -21.03 7.68 16.44
CA ILE A 95 -20.81 7.45 17.87
C ILE A 95 -19.36 7.78 18.23
N HIS A 96 -19.12 8.20 19.48
CA HIS A 96 -17.78 8.55 19.96
C HIS A 96 -17.38 7.69 21.17
N PRO A 97 -17.27 6.35 21.03
CA PRO A 97 -16.96 5.45 22.14
C PRO A 97 -15.53 5.61 22.66
N HIS A 98 -14.61 6.08 21.81
CA HIS A 98 -13.18 6.15 22.10
C HIS A 98 -12.71 7.58 22.37
N VAL A 99 -11.40 7.73 22.59
CA VAL A 99 -10.75 9.04 22.77
C VAL A 99 -11.03 9.98 21.58
N PRO A 100 -11.21 11.28 21.80
CA PRO A 100 -11.13 11.99 23.09
C PRO A 100 -12.44 12.01 23.89
N ALA A 101 -13.55 11.56 23.31
CA ALA A 101 -14.88 11.72 23.92
C ALA A 101 -15.19 10.63 24.97
N ASN A 102 -14.63 9.43 24.80
CA ASN A 102 -14.76 8.28 25.72
C ASN A 102 -16.21 7.96 26.13
N ARG A 103 -17.18 8.09 25.20
CA ARG A 103 -18.60 7.88 25.48
C ARG A 103 -19.03 6.44 25.20
N TRP A 104 -18.43 5.50 25.92
CA TRP A 104 -18.59 4.07 25.69
C TRP A 104 -20.05 3.60 25.89
N ASP A 105 -20.64 3.90 27.04
CA ASP A 105 -21.99 3.43 27.37
C ASP A 105 -23.07 4.08 26.50
N GLU A 106 -22.90 5.37 26.17
CA GLU A 106 -23.79 6.08 25.22
C GLU A 106 -23.77 5.42 23.84
N ALA A 107 -22.58 5.05 23.36
CA ALA A 107 -22.42 4.37 22.08
C ALA A 107 -23.11 2.99 22.09
N ILE A 108 -22.93 2.19 23.15
CA ILE A 108 -23.62 0.89 23.29
C ILE A 108 -25.13 1.08 23.26
N ALA A 109 -25.68 2.04 24.02
CA ALA A 109 -27.11 2.30 24.05
C ALA A 109 -27.66 2.71 22.66
N LYS A 110 -26.93 3.55 21.93
CA LYS A 110 -27.28 3.93 20.55
C LYS A 110 -27.27 2.74 19.60
N LEU A 111 -26.23 1.91 19.64
CA LEU A 111 -26.12 0.71 18.82
C LEU A 111 -27.23 -0.29 19.13
N ALA A 112 -27.55 -0.52 20.40
CA ALA A 112 -28.63 -1.41 20.81
C ALA A 112 -30.01 -0.95 20.32
N ARG A 113 -30.24 0.37 20.22
CA ARG A 113 -31.47 0.92 19.64
C ARG A 113 -31.53 0.70 18.12
N LEU A 114 -30.39 0.78 17.42
CA LEU A 114 -30.31 0.60 15.97
C LEU A 114 -30.36 -0.87 15.53
N ALA A 115 -30.01 -1.80 16.42
CA ALA A 115 -29.99 -3.23 16.16
C ALA A 115 -31.31 -3.96 16.52
N LYS A 116 -32.30 -3.25 17.05
CA LYS A 116 -33.65 -3.76 17.32
C LYS A 116 -34.50 -3.72 16.05
#